data_AF-A0A1Z8Y994-F1
#
_entry.id   AF-A0A1Z8Y994-F1
#
_cell.length_a   1.000
_cell.length_b   1.000
_cell.length_c   1.000
_cell.angle_alpha   90.00
_cell.angle_beta   90.00
_cell.angle_gamma   90.00
#
_symmetry.space_group_name_H-M   'P 1'
#
loop_
_entity.id
_entity.type
_entity.pdbx_description
1 polymer ?
#
loop_
_entity_poly.entity_id
_entity_poly.type
_entity_poly.pdbx_seq_one_letter_code
_entity_poly.pdbx_strand_id
1 'polypeptide(L)'
;MSAVSEPMSPRQRATWAVILGVCIILIVIRCFIGEGMGKVYVEPTNLQFGELSADTWKSMDQSEFATFVASNPDAATEQWTQYDSVPPSAYFEQQQQGGGGSIFLSWPRTIGLWLAAFFTLAIYSFLYRDNPFYKFAESVVVGVSAAYAMVVGFWDTIVPNLIQRLLPQFAHDHLTPGMTLPTDAAQFNNLIFLLPLALGIMLLCRLVPKGAWMSLWPLAFIVGTMAGLRIVGYTEGDLLSQVRDTISPVYVPGADTSTPFMAVWTTIWSSVAACLLVIGVLCCLVYFFFSVEHKGAVGGVARVGIWYLMITFGAAFGFTVMGRIALLAARFEFLFDDWLWLIDPNQKRALVETVSMLMCL
;
A
#
# COMPACT_ATOMS: atom_id res chain seq x y z
N MET A 1 23.46 1.25 22.01
CA MET A 1 23.41 1.52 23.47
C MET A 1 22.09 0.96 23.96
N SER A 2 22.09 -0.31 24.36
CA SER A 2 20.89 -1.06 24.75
C SER A 2 20.43 -0.57 26.11
N ALA A 3 19.30 0.14 26.16
CA ALA A 3 18.59 0.37 27.41
C ALA A 3 18.12 -1.00 27.94
N VAL A 4 18.91 -1.56 28.85
CA VAL A 4 18.50 -2.71 29.67
C VAL A 4 17.34 -2.21 30.51
N SER A 5 16.11 -2.46 30.05
CA SER A 5 14.91 -2.22 30.84
C SER A 5 14.97 -3.15 32.05
N GLU A 6 14.92 -2.55 33.25
CA GLU A 6 14.85 -3.29 34.51
C GLU A 6 13.79 -4.39 34.39
N PRO A 7 14.12 -5.64 34.78
CA PRO A 7 13.15 -6.72 34.75
C PRO A 7 11.99 -6.36 35.69
N MET A 8 10.76 -6.32 35.15
CA MET A 8 9.56 -6.07 35.94
C MET A 8 9.52 -6.97 37.16
N SER A 9 9.16 -6.39 38.29
CA SER A 9 9.00 -7.15 39.52
C SER A 9 8.01 -8.31 39.33
N PRO A 10 8.20 -9.45 40.00
CA PRO A 10 7.29 -10.61 39.88
C PRO A 10 5.82 -10.24 40.14
N ARG A 11 5.59 -9.25 41.01
CA ARG A 11 4.26 -8.70 41.33
C ARG A 11 3.66 -7.92 40.17
N GLN A 12 4.42 -7.05 39.50
CA GLN A 12 3.95 -6.33 38.31
C GLN A 12 3.62 -7.29 37.16
N ARG A 13 4.42 -8.34 36.95
CA ARG A 13 4.13 -9.38 35.95
C ARG A 13 2.84 -10.12 36.24
N ALA A 14 2.58 -10.45 37.51
CA ALA A 14 1.34 -11.07 37.93
C ALA A 14 0.13 -10.13 37.74
N THR A 15 0.26 -8.85 38.11
CA THR A 15 -0.83 -7.86 37.92
C THR A 15 -1.16 -7.65 36.45
N TRP A 16 -0.15 -7.52 35.57
CA TRP A 16 -0.38 -7.39 34.13
C TRP A 16 -0.95 -8.66 33.50
N ALA A 17 -0.52 -9.85 33.94
CA ALA A 17 -1.09 -11.12 33.49
C ALA A 17 -2.55 -11.27 33.92
N VAL A 18 -2.92 -10.79 35.11
CA VAL A 18 -4.32 -10.77 35.58
C VAL A 18 -5.15 -9.76 34.79
N ILE A 19 -4.65 -8.55 34.53
CA ILE A 19 -5.37 -7.54 33.75
C ILE A 19 -5.57 -8.01 32.30
N LEU A 20 -4.53 -8.53 31.64
CA LEU A 20 -4.64 -9.11 30.31
C LEU A 20 -5.56 -10.33 30.31
N GLY A 21 -5.47 -11.20 31.32
CA GLY A 21 -6.35 -12.35 31.49
C GLY A 21 -7.82 -11.94 31.62
N VAL A 22 -8.13 -10.94 32.44
CA VAL A 22 -9.48 -10.39 32.62
C VAL A 22 -9.97 -9.70 31.35
N CYS A 23 -9.15 -8.90 30.67
CA CYS A 23 -9.51 -8.31 29.39
C CYS A 23 -9.77 -9.36 28.31
N ILE A 24 -8.93 -10.39 28.22
CA ILE A 24 -9.13 -11.52 27.31
C ILE A 24 -10.42 -12.27 27.67
N ILE A 25 -10.67 -12.53 28.95
CA ILE A 25 -11.89 -13.19 29.42
C ILE A 25 -13.12 -12.33 29.10
N LEU A 26 -13.08 -11.01 29.30
CA LEU A 26 -14.18 -10.11 28.97
C LEU A 26 -14.42 -10.01 27.46
N ILE A 27 -13.35 -10.00 26.66
CA ILE A 27 -13.44 -10.05 25.19
C ILE A 27 -14.05 -11.38 24.75
N VAL A 28 -13.59 -12.50 25.32
CA VAL A 28 -14.09 -13.84 25.01
C VAL A 28 -15.56 -13.99 25.45
N ILE A 29 -15.92 -13.55 26.66
CA ILE A 29 -17.30 -13.55 27.14
C ILE A 29 -18.19 -12.70 26.22
N ARG A 30 -17.74 -11.53 25.79
CA ARG A 30 -18.49 -10.67 24.84
C ARG A 30 -18.51 -11.24 23.41
N CYS A 31 -17.54 -12.05 23.02
CA CYS A 31 -17.60 -12.84 21.78
C CYS A 31 -18.67 -13.93 21.81
N PHE A 32 -18.99 -14.46 23.00
CA PHE A 32 -20.02 -15.48 23.20
C PHE A 32 -21.38 -14.92 23.63
N ILE A 33 -21.43 -13.68 24.15
CA ILE A 33 -22.64 -13.02 24.66
C ILE A 33 -22.79 -11.65 23.97
N GLY A 34 -23.64 -11.59 22.94
CA GLY A 34 -24.03 -10.36 22.23
C GLY A 34 -24.11 -10.53 20.71
N GLU A 35 -24.87 -9.66 20.04
CA GLU A 35 -24.94 -9.57 18.57
C GLU A 35 -23.64 -8.98 17.97
N GLY A 36 -22.58 -9.80 17.99
CA GLY A 36 -21.40 -9.73 17.12
C GLY A 36 -20.27 -8.78 17.57
N MET A 37 -19.03 -9.28 17.61
CA MET A 37 -17.81 -8.49 17.44
C MET A 37 -16.99 -9.19 16.35
N GLY A 38 -16.35 -8.43 15.46
CA GLY A 38 -15.42 -8.96 14.48
C GLY A 38 -15.98 -10.01 13.54
N LYS A 39 -17.26 -9.90 13.12
CA LYS A 39 -17.90 -10.75 12.11
C LYS A 39 -17.97 -10.03 10.77
N VAL A 40 -17.69 -10.74 9.68
CA VAL A 40 -17.75 -10.17 8.32
C VAL A 40 -18.90 -10.81 7.53
N TYR A 41 -19.90 -9.99 7.19
CA TYR A 41 -21.05 -10.37 6.38
C TYR A 41 -20.78 -10.11 4.91
N VAL A 42 -21.27 -11.01 4.07
CA VAL A 42 -21.00 -10.99 2.64
C VAL A 42 -22.28 -11.26 1.86
N GLU A 43 -22.42 -10.56 0.75
CA GLU A 43 -23.43 -10.81 -0.26
C GLU A 43 -22.77 -11.34 -1.56
N PRO A 44 -23.29 -12.41 -2.17
CA PRO A 44 -22.85 -12.86 -3.48
C PRO A 44 -23.38 -11.93 -4.58
N THR A 45 -22.49 -11.21 -5.23
CA THR A 45 -22.76 -10.39 -6.42
C THR A 45 -22.35 -11.19 -7.65
N ASN A 46 -23.27 -11.49 -8.57
CA ASN A 46 -22.93 -12.17 -9.81
C ASN A 46 -22.44 -11.16 -10.84
N LEU A 47 -21.16 -11.22 -11.20
CA LEU A 47 -20.61 -10.44 -12.30
C LEU A 47 -20.73 -11.26 -13.59
N GLN A 48 -21.36 -10.65 -14.59
CA GLN A 48 -21.61 -11.29 -15.87
C GLN A 48 -20.92 -10.47 -16.96
N PHE A 49 -20.15 -11.16 -17.80
CA PHE A 49 -19.35 -10.55 -18.86
C PHE A 49 -19.80 -11.08 -20.21
N GLY A 50 -19.94 -10.16 -21.17
CA GLY A 50 -20.15 -10.49 -22.57
C GLY A 50 -19.04 -9.88 -23.43
N GLU A 51 -18.60 -10.61 -24.45
CA GLU A 51 -17.62 -10.14 -25.42
C GLU A 51 -18.28 -9.26 -26.49
N LEU A 52 -17.89 -7.98 -26.58
CA LEU A 52 -18.45 -7.05 -27.57
C LEU A 52 -17.67 -7.06 -28.90
N SER A 53 -16.38 -7.41 -28.84
CA SER A 53 -15.43 -7.48 -29.96
C SER A 53 -14.21 -8.25 -29.46
N ALA A 54 -13.38 -8.78 -30.37
CA ALA A 54 -12.16 -9.51 -30.01
C ALA A 54 -11.36 -8.76 -28.94
N ASP A 55 -11.19 -9.40 -27.78
CA ASP A 55 -10.45 -8.90 -26.60
C ASP A 55 -11.09 -7.72 -25.83
N THR A 56 -12.34 -7.36 -26.15
CA THR A 56 -13.10 -6.30 -25.46
C THR A 56 -14.31 -6.86 -24.72
N TRP A 57 -14.19 -6.94 -23.39
CA TRP A 57 -15.22 -7.45 -22.49
C TRP A 57 -15.92 -6.33 -21.74
N LYS A 58 -17.22 -6.44 -21.54
CA LYS A 58 -18.00 -5.51 -20.71
C LYS A 58 -18.71 -6.26 -19.59
N SER A 59 -18.56 -5.77 -18.36
CA SER A 59 -19.38 -6.19 -17.23
C SER A 59 -20.80 -5.64 -17.39
N MET A 60 -21.81 -6.50 -17.29
CA MET A 60 -23.22 -6.18 -17.43
C MET A 60 -23.99 -6.64 -16.21
N ASP A 61 -25.04 -5.90 -15.86
CA ASP A 61 -25.98 -6.30 -14.81
C ASP A 61 -26.85 -7.47 -15.29
N GLN A 62 -27.50 -8.18 -14.37
CA GLN A 62 -28.22 -9.42 -14.67
C GLN A 62 -29.31 -9.27 -15.75
N SER A 63 -29.97 -8.11 -15.80
CA SER A 63 -30.99 -7.77 -16.79
C SER A 63 -30.40 -7.42 -18.16
N GLU A 64 -29.28 -6.69 -18.17
CA GLU A 64 -28.55 -6.31 -19.38
C GLU A 64 -27.90 -7.54 -20.03
N PHE A 65 -27.35 -8.45 -19.23
CA PHE A 65 -26.73 -9.68 -19.68
C PHE A 65 -27.75 -10.62 -20.35
N ALA A 66 -28.94 -10.79 -19.77
CA ALA A 66 -30.00 -11.60 -20.38
C ALA A 66 -30.42 -11.05 -21.76
N THR A 67 -30.44 -9.72 -21.90
CA THR A 67 -30.73 -9.03 -23.17
C THR A 67 -29.58 -9.21 -24.17
N PHE A 68 -28.34 -9.12 -23.70
CA PHE A 68 -27.13 -9.30 -24.51
C PHE A 68 -27.01 -10.73 -25.06
N VAL A 69 -27.23 -11.74 -24.22
CA VAL A 69 -27.25 -13.16 -24.65
C VAL A 69 -28.34 -13.40 -25.69
N ALA A 70 -29.51 -12.76 -25.52
CA ALA A 70 -30.60 -12.87 -26.48
C ALA A 70 -30.31 -12.17 -27.82
N SER A 71 -29.56 -11.07 -27.83
CA SER A 71 -29.19 -10.34 -29.04
C SER A 71 -27.95 -10.89 -29.75
N ASN A 72 -27.07 -11.57 -29.02
CA ASN A 72 -25.76 -12.04 -29.49
C ASN A 72 -25.50 -13.49 -29.07
N PRO A 73 -26.18 -14.47 -29.70
CA PRO A 73 -26.09 -15.89 -29.31
C PRO A 73 -24.70 -16.52 -29.53
N ASP A 74 -23.89 -15.94 -30.42
CA ASP A 74 -22.53 -16.45 -30.73
C ASP A 74 -21.42 -15.76 -29.91
N ALA A 75 -21.76 -14.80 -29.03
CA ALA A 75 -20.77 -14.10 -28.20
C ALA A 75 -20.32 -14.95 -27.01
N ALA A 76 -19.02 -14.97 -26.73
CA ALA A 76 -18.50 -15.63 -25.52
C ALA A 76 -19.03 -14.91 -24.27
N THR A 77 -19.45 -15.69 -23.27
CA THR A 77 -19.95 -15.18 -22.00
C THR A 77 -19.25 -15.85 -20.84
N GLU A 78 -18.90 -15.07 -19.84
CA GLU A 78 -18.23 -15.53 -18.64
C GLU A 78 -18.99 -15.03 -17.42
N GLN A 79 -19.19 -15.91 -16.43
CA GLN A 79 -19.91 -15.58 -15.21
C GLN A 79 -19.04 -15.91 -14.00
N TRP A 80 -18.89 -14.95 -13.11
CA TRP A 80 -18.15 -15.14 -11.88
C TRP A 80 -18.88 -14.52 -10.70
N THR A 81 -19.02 -15.30 -9.64
CA THR A 81 -19.64 -14.83 -8.39
C THR A 81 -18.58 -14.14 -7.54
N GLN A 82 -18.72 -12.82 -7.37
CA GLN A 82 -17.96 -12.03 -6.43
C GLN A 82 -18.66 -12.00 -5.07
N TYR A 83 -17.89 -11.94 -4.00
CA TYR A 83 -18.39 -11.90 -2.63
C TYR A 83 -18.04 -10.56 -2.01
N ASP A 84 -18.99 -9.64 -1.94
CA ASP A 84 -18.77 -8.27 -1.43
C ASP A 84 -19.10 -8.17 0.05
N SER A 85 -18.29 -7.41 0.81
CA SER A 85 -18.52 -7.21 2.24
C SER A 85 -19.61 -6.17 2.48
N VAL A 86 -20.65 -6.55 3.23
CA VAL A 86 -21.80 -5.69 3.52
C VAL A 86 -21.75 -5.22 4.99
N PRO A 87 -22.16 -3.97 5.31
CA PRO A 87 -22.26 -3.52 6.68
C PRO A 87 -23.16 -4.44 7.53
N PRO A 88 -22.85 -4.65 8.83
CA PRO A 88 -23.65 -5.49 9.71
C PRO A 88 -25.13 -5.10 9.79
N SER A 89 -25.48 -3.82 9.65
CA SER A 89 -26.87 -3.35 9.66
C SER A 89 -27.78 -4.07 8.66
N ALA A 90 -27.32 -4.23 7.41
CA ALA A 90 -28.11 -4.87 6.36
C ALA A 90 -28.38 -6.36 6.66
N TYR A 91 -27.44 -7.04 7.32
CA TYR A 91 -27.66 -8.41 7.78
C TYR A 91 -28.74 -8.48 8.87
N PHE A 92 -28.71 -7.58 9.85
CA PHE A 92 -29.72 -7.54 10.91
C PHE A 92 -31.10 -7.14 10.36
N GLU A 93 -31.16 -6.23 9.40
CA GLU A 93 -32.39 -5.90 8.67
C GLU A 93 -32.95 -7.12 7.92
N GLN A 94 -32.10 -7.89 7.23
CA GLN A 94 -32.51 -9.14 6.57
C GLN A 94 -33.02 -10.19 7.57
N GLN A 95 -32.41 -10.28 8.75
CA GLN A 95 -32.80 -11.22 9.79
C GLN A 95 -34.15 -10.85 10.41
N GLN A 96 -34.42 -9.55 10.57
CA GLN A 96 -35.73 -9.02 10.98
C GLN A 96 -36.83 -9.27 9.93
N GLN A 97 -36.48 -9.32 8.64
CA GLN A 97 -37.42 -9.56 7.53
C GLN A 97 -37.69 -11.06 7.24
N GLY A 98 -37.25 -11.98 8.10
CA GLY A 98 -37.59 -13.41 7.99
C GLY A 98 -36.45 -14.34 7.53
N GLY A 99 -35.20 -13.89 7.58
CA GLY A 99 -34.01 -14.77 7.56
C GLY A 99 -33.68 -15.45 6.22
N GLY A 100 -34.39 -15.11 5.13
CA GLY A 100 -34.26 -15.76 3.81
C GLY A 100 -33.58 -14.91 2.73
N GLY A 101 -32.55 -14.12 3.05
CA GLY A 101 -31.84 -13.29 2.05
C GLY A 101 -30.44 -13.79 1.69
N SER A 102 -29.82 -13.09 0.73
CA SER A 102 -28.52 -13.39 0.11
C SER A 102 -27.32 -13.16 1.03
N ILE A 103 -27.48 -12.40 2.13
CA ILE A 103 -26.38 -12.05 3.02
C ILE A 103 -26.11 -13.18 4.02
N PHE A 104 -24.87 -13.65 4.08
CA PHE A 104 -24.45 -14.68 5.02
C PHE A 104 -23.11 -14.33 5.70
N LEU A 105 -22.82 -15.03 6.80
CA LEU A 105 -21.57 -14.87 7.54
C LEU A 105 -20.42 -15.57 6.80
N SER A 106 -19.39 -14.81 6.43
CA SER A 106 -18.20 -15.37 5.80
C SER A 106 -17.16 -15.77 6.85
N TRP A 107 -17.04 -17.08 7.11
CA TRP A 107 -16.03 -17.61 8.02
C TRP A 107 -14.59 -17.29 7.61
N PRO A 108 -14.19 -17.40 6.32
CA PRO A 108 -12.81 -17.09 5.93
C PRO A 108 -12.41 -15.63 6.19
N ARG A 109 -13.30 -14.66 5.88
CA ARG A 109 -13.01 -13.24 6.10
C ARG A 109 -13.06 -12.88 7.58
N THR A 110 -13.95 -13.51 8.34
CA THR A 110 -14.01 -13.38 9.80
C THR A 110 -12.71 -13.87 10.44
N ILE A 111 -12.23 -15.06 10.09
CA ILE A 111 -10.93 -15.58 10.57
C ILE A 111 -9.79 -14.63 10.14
N GLY A 112 -9.83 -14.11 8.91
CA GLY A 112 -8.87 -13.12 8.42
C GLY A 112 -8.84 -11.83 9.26
N LEU A 113 -10.01 -11.31 9.65
CA LEU A 113 -10.12 -10.13 10.51
C LEU A 113 -9.53 -10.38 11.90
N TRP A 114 -9.82 -11.53 12.50
CA TRP A 114 -9.25 -11.95 13.79
C TRP A 114 -7.74 -12.16 13.72
N LEU A 115 -7.25 -12.75 12.63
CA LEU A 115 -5.82 -12.93 12.39
C LEU A 115 -5.11 -11.57 12.22
N ALA A 116 -5.73 -10.64 11.50
CA ALA A 116 -5.21 -9.28 11.33
C ALA A 116 -5.18 -8.50 12.65
N ALA A 117 -6.21 -8.63 13.50
CA ALA A 117 -6.23 -8.06 14.85
C ALA A 117 -5.12 -8.66 15.73
N PHE A 118 -4.94 -9.98 15.69
CA PHE A 118 -3.85 -10.67 16.40
C PHE A 118 -2.47 -10.14 15.98
N PHE A 119 -2.17 -10.04 14.67
CA PHE A 119 -0.89 -9.52 14.21
C PHE A 119 -0.68 -8.04 14.56
N THR A 120 -1.73 -7.22 14.50
CA THR A 120 -1.66 -5.80 14.91
C THR A 120 -1.29 -5.67 16.39
N LEU A 121 -1.96 -6.44 17.25
CA LEU A 121 -1.65 -6.49 18.69
C LEU A 121 -0.26 -7.09 18.98
N ALA A 122 0.15 -8.11 18.22
CA ALA A 122 1.48 -8.70 18.35
C ALA A 122 2.59 -7.70 18.04
N ILE A 123 2.40 -6.84 17.03
CA ILE A 123 3.32 -5.74 16.72
C ILE A 123 3.31 -4.69 17.84
N TYR A 124 2.14 -4.29 18.34
CA TYR A 124 2.05 -3.34 19.46
C TYR A 124 2.60 -3.87 20.78
N SER A 125 2.67 -5.18 20.97
CA SER A 125 3.33 -5.77 22.15
C SER A 125 4.79 -5.34 22.30
N PHE A 126 5.47 -4.97 21.20
CA PHE A 126 6.84 -4.46 21.25
C PHE A 126 6.95 -3.17 22.09
N LEU A 127 5.91 -2.33 22.11
CA LEU A 127 5.90 -1.09 22.89
C LEU A 127 6.08 -1.35 24.40
N TYR A 128 5.69 -2.53 24.87
CA TYR A 128 5.86 -2.94 26.26
C TYR A 128 7.22 -3.61 26.52
N ARG A 129 7.57 -4.61 25.70
CA ARG A 129 8.86 -5.34 25.74
C ARG A 129 9.02 -6.25 24.51
N ASP A 130 10.24 -6.70 24.24
CA ASP A 130 10.49 -7.84 23.36
C ASP A 130 9.72 -9.08 23.81
N ASN A 131 8.69 -9.46 23.06
CA ASN A 131 7.79 -10.58 23.34
C ASN A 131 7.92 -11.66 22.25
N PRO A 132 7.88 -12.97 22.55
CA PRO A 132 7.75 -14.03 21.55
C PRO A 132 6.71 -13.76 20.46
N PHE A 133 5.55 -13.18 20.82
CA PHE A 133 4.50 -12.85 19.84
C PHE A 133 4.96 -11.82 18.79
N TYR A 134 5.71 -10.81 19.21
CA TYR A 134 6.30 -9.82 18.30
C TYR A 134 7.30 -10.47 17.34
N LYS A 135 8.23 -11.29 17.86
CA LYS A 135 9.24 -11.98 17.05
C LYS A 135 8.61 -12.94 16.03
N PHE A 136 7.54 -13.62 16.43
CA PHE A 136 6.76 -14.44 15.52
C PHE A 136 6.15 -13.59 14.40
N ALA A 137 5.44 -12.52 14.73
CA ALA A 137 4.84 -11.61 13.75
C ALA A 137 5.89 -11.01 12.80
N GLU A 138 7.04 -10.57 13.32
CA GLU A 138 8.17 -10.08 12.53
C GLU A 138 8.67 -11.13 11.54
N SER A 139 8.92 -12.36 12.01
CA SER A 139 9.39 -13.45 11.15
C SER A 139 8.38 -13.85 10.07
N VAL A 140 7.08 -13.82 10.38
CA VAL A 140 6.01 -14.09 9.42
C VAL A 140 5.96 -13.00 8.36
N VAL A 141 6.01 -11.72 8.74
CA VAL A 141 5.99 -10.59 7.78
C VAL A 141 7.20 -10.65 6.85
N VAL A 142 8.40 -10.87 7.39
CA VAL A 142 9.63 -10.97 6.58
C VAL A 142 9.58 -12.21 5.66
N GLY A 143 9.10 -13.35 6.17
CA GLY A 143 8.98 -14.57 5.38
C GLY A 143 7.97 -14.47 4.24
N VAL A 144 6.75 -13.97 4.53
CA VAL A 144 5.69 -13.80 3.54
C VAL A 144 6.06 -12.75 2.49
N SER A 145 6.67 -11.63 2.88
CA SER A 145 7.13 -10.62 1.93
C SER A 145 8.23 -11.13 1.01
N ALA A 146 9.20 -11.89 1.53
CA ALA A 146 10.23 -12.52 0.71
C ALA A 146 9.66 -13.57 -0.25
N ALA A 147 8.70 -14.38 0.22
CA ALA A 147 8.02 -15.37 -0.63
C ALA A 147 7.19 -14.69 -1.73
N TYR A 148 6.42 -13.66 -1.39
CA TYR A 148 5.65 -12.88 -2.37
C TYR A 148 6.57 -12.27 -3.43
N ALA A 149 7.65 -11.59 -3.03
CA ALA A 149 8.61 -11.00 -3.95
C ALA A 149 9.27 -12.04 -4.87
N MET A 150 9.53 -13.26 -4.37
CA MET A 150 10.04 -14.36 -5.18
C MET A 150 9.02 -14.83 -6.23
N VAL A 151 7.76 -15.02 -5.85
CA VAL A 151 6.69 -15.45 -6.77
C VAL A 151 6.45 -14.39 -7.85
N VAL A 152 6.34 -13.12 -7.46
CA VAL A 152 6.21 -11.99 -8.37
C VAL A 152 7.41 -11.90 -9.31
N GLY A 153 8.64 -11.96 -8.78
CA GLY A 153 9.85 -11.94 -9.61
C GLY A 153 9.91 -13.12 -10.59
N PHE A 154 9.42 -14.30 -10.20
CA PHE A 154 9.36 -15.45 -11.09
C PHE A 154 8.37 -15.23 -12.24
N TRP A 155 7.11 -14.89 -11.93
CA TRP A 155 6.06 -14.77 -12.94
C TRP A 155 6.13 -13.49 -13.77
N ASP A 156 6.50 -12.35 -13.17
CA ASP A 156 6.48 -11.06 -13.86
C ASP A 156 7.82 -10.72 -14.51
N THR A 157 8.92 -11.32 -14.05
CA THR A 157 10.27 -11.02 -14.57
C THR A 157 10.90 -12.20 -15.29
N ILE A 158 11.08 -13.35 -14.61
CA ILE A 158 11.81 -14.49 -15.17
C ILE A 158 11.05 -15.13 -16.34
N VAL A 159 9.77 -15.44 -16.14
CA VAL A 159 8.94 -16.08 -17.17
C VAL A 159 8.89 -15.24 -18.46
N PRO A 160 8.54 -13.94 -18.44
CA PRO A 160 8.44 -13.16 -19.67
C PRO A 160 9.76 -12.69 -20.27
N ASN A 161 10.73 -12.27 -19.45
CA ASN A 161 11.97 -11.71 -20.01
C ASN A 161 13.02 -12.77 -20.36
N LEU A 162 12.94 -13.97 -19.76
CA LEU A 162 13.89 -15.06 -19.99
C LEU A 162 13.23 -16.24 -20.68
N ILE A 163 12.22 -16.87 -20.06
CA ILE A 163 11.70 -18.16 -20.52
C ILE A 163 10.93 -18.03 -21.84
N GLN A 164 10.04 -17.04 -21.96
CA GLN A 164 9.27 -16.80 -23.19
C GLN A 164 10.16 -16.40 -24.37
N ARG A 165 11.26 -15.68 -24.11
CA ARG A 165 12.20 -15.25 -25.17
C ARG A 165 13.20 -16.33 -25.58
N LEU A 166 13.52 -17.26 -24.68
CA LEU A 166 14.47 -18.34 -24.92
C LEU A 166 13.79 -19.63 -25.42
N LEU A 167 12.64 -19.98 -24.85
CA LEU A 167 11.86 -21.19 -25.13
C LEU A 167 10.36 -20.86 -25.30
N PRO A 168 9.98 -20.16 -26.39
CA PRO A 168 8.60 -19.69 -26.60
C PRO A 168 7.56 -20.82 -26.64
N GLN A 169 7.90 -21.97 -27.23
CA GLN A 169 7.00 -23.13 -27.31
C GLN A 169 6.72 -23.73 -25.92
N PHE A 170 7.75 -23.95 -25.12
CA PHE A 170 7.60 -24.46 -23.75
C PHE A 170 6.80 -23.48 -22.86
N ALA A 171 7.04 -22.18 -23.01
CA ALA A 171 6.33 -21.17 -22.25
C ALA A 171 4.85 -21.12 -22.62
N HIS A 172 4.50 -21.24 -23.90
CA HIS A 172 3.12 -21.30 -24.35
C HIS A 172 2.39 -22.53 -23.78
N ASP A 173 3.01 -23.71 -23.87
CA ASP A 173 2.37 -24.97 -23.48
C ASP A 173 2.18 -25.12 -21.97
N HIS A 174 3.09 -24.58 -21.15
CA HIS A 174 3.13 -24.89 -19.71
C HIS A 174 3.02 -23.69 -18.77
N LEU A 175 3.35 -22.48 -19.20
CA LEU A 175 3.46 -21.32 -18.30
C LEU A 175 2.42 -20.25 -18.60
N THR A 176 2.18 -19.96 -19.87
CA THR A 176 1.36 -18.84 -20.32
C THR A 176 0.58 -19.21 -21.60
N PRO A 177 -0.53 -19.97 -21.46
CA PRO A 177 -1.30 -20.49 -22.59
C PRO A 177 -2.02 -19.43 -23.42
N GLY A 178 -2.18 -18.20 -22.92
CA GLY A 178 -2.80 -17.08 -23.63
C GLY A 178 -1.86 -16.28 -24.54
N MET A 179 -0.60 -16.70 -24.71
CA MET A 179 0.37 -15.93 -25.52
C MET A 179 0.28 -16.24 -27.00
N THR A 180 0.35 -15.19 -27.82
CA THR A 180 0.51 -15.33 -29.27
C THR A 180 1.96 -15.72 -29.57
N LEU A 181 2.14 -16.88 -30.20
CA LEU A 181 3.44 -17.32 -30.65
C LEU A 181 3.97 -16.34 -31.71
N PRO A 182 5.22 -15.87 -31.60
CA PRO A 182 5.84 -15.07 -32.65
C PRO A 182 5.85 -15.86 -33.97
N THR A 183 5.28 -15.31 -35.03
CA THR A 183 5.13 -15.96 -36.34
C THR A 183 6.47 -16.11 -37.08
N ASP A 184 7.51 -15.38 -36.66
CA ASP A 184 8.82 -15.33 -37.31
C ASP A 184 9.83 -16.31 -36.69
N ALA A 185 10.16 -17.37 -37.43
CA ALA A 185 11.19 -18.37 -37.11
C ALA A 185 12.56 -17.79 -36.70
N ALA A 186 12.89 -16.56 -37.12
CA ALA A 186 14.16 -15.91 -36.81
C ALA A 186 14.25 -15.34 -35.39
N GLN A 187 13.13 -15.14 -34.70
CA GLN A 187 13.10 -14.70 -33.29
C GLN A 187 13.12 -15.88 -32.30
N PHE A 188 12.95 -17.12 -32.78
CA PHE A 188 12.79 -18.31 -31.94
C PHE A 188 14.00 -18.67 -31.08
N ASN A 189 15.14 -18.03 -31.30
CA ASN A 189 16.35 -18.34 -30.57
C ASN A 189 17.29 -17.14 -30.60
N ASN A 190 16.90 -16.05 -29.93
CA ASN A 190 17.86 -14.99 -29.66
C ASN A 190 18.83 -15.50 -28.59
N LEU A 191 19.90 -16.18 -29.01
CA LEU A 191 20.96 -16.73 -28.15
C LEU A 191 21.56 -15.68 -27.20
N ILE A 192 21.35 -14.38 -27.46
CA ILE A 192 21.75 -13.30 -26.56
C ILE A 192 21.12 -13.43 -25.16
N PHE A 193 19.95 -14.06 -25.02
CA PHE A 193 19.30 -14.31 -23.73
C PHE A 193 19.98 -15.42 -22.91
N LEU A 194 20.93 -16.15 -23.50
CA LEU A 194 21.81 -17.06 -22.77
C LEU A 194 22.71 -16.31 -21.78
N LEU A 195 23.06 -15.05 -22.07
CA LEU A 195 23.88 -14.23 -21.17
C LEU A 195 23.13 -13.89 -19.87
N PRO A 196 21.89 -13.35 -19.90
CA PRO A 196 21.03 -13.24 -18.72
C PRO A 196 20.81 -14.58 -17.99
N LEU A 197 20.65 -15.70 -18.71
CA LEU A 197 20.53 -17.02 -18.10
C LEU A 197 21.80 -17.41 -17.33
N ALA A 198 22.97 -17.23 -17.93
CA ALA A 198 24.25 -17.49 -17.31
C ALA A 198 24.44 -16.62 -16.06
N LEU A 199 24.16 -15.32 -16.14
CA LEU A 199 24.20 -14.42 -14.98
C LEU A 199 23.19 -14.81 -13.88
N GLY A 200 22.00 -15.28 -14.26
CA GLY A 200 20.99 -15.79 -13.33
C GLY A 200 21.48 -17.04 -12.58
N ILE A 201 22.07 -18.00 -13.30
CA ILE A 201 22.65 -19.21 -12.68
C ILE A 201 23.82 -18.83 -11.75
N MET A 202 24.69 -17.92 -12.18
CA MET A 202 25.78 -17.40 -11.34
C MET A 202 25.28 -16.75 -10.05
N LEU A 203 24.11 -16.10 -10.09
CA LEU A 203 23.46 -15.54 -8.90
C LEU A 203 22.92 -16.64 -7.97
N LEU A 204 22.38 -17.74 -8.52
CA LEU A 204 21.93 -18.90 -7.73
C LEU A 204 23.10 -19.62 -7.02
N CYS A 205 24.32 -19.56 -7.56
CA CYS A 205 25.51 -20.08 -6.88
C CYS A 205 25.77 -19.44 -5.50
N ARG A 206 25.12 -18.31 -5.18
CA ARG A 206 25.14 -17.68 -3.86
C ARG A 206 24.48 -18.53 -2.77
N LEU A 207 23.54 -19.40 -3.12
CA LEU A 207 22.91 -20.33 -2.16
C LEU A 207 23.89 -21.39 -1.66
N VAL A 208 25.00 -21.60 -2.40
CA VAL A 208 26.07 -22.51 -2.00
C VAL A 208 27.19 -21.69 -1.35
N PRO A 209 27.58 -21.98 -0.09
CA PRO A 209 28.56 -21.18 0.65
C PRO A 209 29.94 -21.10 -0.05
N LYS A 210 30.29 -22.09 -0.87
CA LYS A 210 31.56 -22.15 -1.63
C LYS A 210 31.49 -21.47 -3.01
N GLY A 211 30.30 -21.16 -3.53
CA GLY A 211 30.09 -20.60 -4.87
C GLY A 211 29.84 -19.09 -4.89
N ALA A 212 29.84 -18.44 -3.73
CA ALA A 212 29.44 -17.04 -3.59
C ALA A 212 30.27 -16.06 -4.43
N TRP A 213 31.54 -16.35 -4.72
CA TRP A 213 32.39 -15.49 -5.56
C TRP A 213 31.81 -15.27 -6.96
N MET A 214 31.16 -16.28 -7.53
CA MET A 214 30.59 -16.19 -8.88
C MET A 214 29.41 -15.20 -8.95
N SER A 215 28.70 -15.00 -7.82
CA SER A 215 27.56 -14.08 -7.73
C SER A 215 27.96 -12.59 -7.74
N LEU A 216 29.25 -12.27 -7.60
CA LEU A 216 29.74 -10.88 -7.63
C LEU A 216 29.63 -10.26 -9.03
N TRP A 217 29.79 -11.05 -10.10
CA TRP A 217 29.69 -10.54 -11.48
C TRP A 217 28.28 -10.06 -11.81
N PRO A 218 27.21 -10.86 -11.58
CA PRO A 218 25.84 -10.36 -11.70
C PRO A 218 25.55 -9.17 -10.79
N LEU A 219 26.08 -9.15 -9.55
CA LEU A 219 25.84 -8.04 -8.62
C LEU A 219 26.48 -6.74 -9.11
N ALA A 220 27.72 -6.79 -9.60
CA ALA A 220 28.41 -5.64 -10.18
C ALA A 220 27.65 -5.10 -11.39
N PHE A 221 27.14 -5.98 -12.25
CA PHE A 221 26.28 -5.61 -13.37
C PHE A 221 25.00 -4.92 -12.89
N ILE A 222 24.26 -5.52 -11.96
CA ILE A 222 23.02 -4.94 -11.40
C ILE A 222 23.28 -3.57 -10.80
N VAL A 223 24.29 -3.42 -9.95
CA VAL A 223 24.62 -2.15 -9.29
C VAL A 223 25.04 -1.10 -10.30
N GLY A 224 25.89 -1.45 -11.28
CA GLY A 224 26.33 -0.53 -12.32
C GLY A 224 25.19 -0.04 -13.21
N THR A 225 24.34 -0.96 -13.68
CA THR A 225 23.17 -0.62 -14.51
C THR A 225 22.16 0.21 -13.72
N MET A 226 21.85 -0.18 -12.48
CA MET A 226 20.91 0.57 -11.63
C MET A 226 21.44 1.97 -11.30
N ALA A 227 22.74 2.11 -11.00
CA ALA A 227 23.34 3.42 -10.76
C ALA A 227 23.26 4.30 -12.00
N GLY A 228 23.58 3.77 -13.19
CA GLY A 228 23.47 4.50 -14.45
C GLY A 228 22.04 4.95 -14.75
N LEU A 229 21.07 4.04 -14.67
CA LEU A 229 19.65 4.33 -14.90
C LEU A 229 19.11 5.34 -13.88
N ARG A 230 19.49 5.21 -12.60
CA ARG A 230 19.07 6.15 -11.55
C ARG A 230 19.66 7.53 -11.76
N ILE A 231 20.94 7.65 -12.12
CA ILE A 231 21.56 8.96 -12.40
C ILE A 231 20.82 9.66 -13.54
N VAL A 232 20.58 8.97 -14.65
CA VAL A 232 19.85 9.55 -15.80
C VAL A 232 18.42 9.88 -15.41
N GLY A 233 17.70 8.94 -14.78
CA GLY A 233 16.31 9.12 -14.38
C GLY A 233 16.10 10.25 -13.36
N TYR A 234 16.98 10.38 -12.37
CA TYR A 234 16.93 11.51 -11.42
C TYR A 234 17.32 12.83 -12.06
N THR A 235 18.24 12.82 -13.03
CA THR A 235 18.64 14.04 -13.74
C THR A 235 17.52 14.55 -14.64
N GLU A 236 16.91 13.66 -15.43
CA GLU A 236 15.85 14.02 -16.38
C GLU A 236 14.49 14.22 -15.71
N GLY A 237 14.15 13.38 -14.72
CA GLY A 237 12.89 13.48 -13.99
C GLY A 237 12.92 14.57 -12.94
N ASP A 238 13.75 14.40 -11.91
CA ASP A 238 13.68 15.24 -10.71
C ASP A 238 14.40 16.57 -10.92
N LEU A 239 15.68 16.54 -11.34
CA LEU A 239 16.49 17.75 -11.44
C LEU A 239 15.97 18.68 -12.54
N LEU A 240 15.69 18.18 -13.74
CA LEU A 240 15.18 19.00 -14.82
C LEU A 240 13.75 19.52 -14.52
N SER A 241 12.87 18.71 -13.92
CA SER A 241 11.55 19.19 -13.50
C SER A 241 11.68 20.28 -12.44
N GLN A 242 12.51 20.09 -11.42
CA GLN A 242 12.71 21.11 -10.37
C GLN A 242 13.28 22.42 -10.94
N VAL A 243 14.21 22.34 -11.90
CA VAL A 243 14.72 23.51 -12.61
C VAL A 243 13.60 24.18 -13.41
N ARG A 244 12.82 23.41 -14.16
CA ARG A 244 11.67 23.93 -14.92
C ARG A 244 10.65 24.61 -14.01
N ASP A 245 10.30 23.99 -12.89
CA ASP A 245 9.31 24.51 -11.94
C ASP A 245 9.80 25.78 -11.23
N THR A 246 11.12 25.96 -11.15
CA THR A 246 11.75 27.21 -10.66
C THR A 246 11.68 28.33 -11.71
N ILE A 247 11.57 28.01 -13.00
CA ILE A 247 11.42 28.96 -14.12
C ILE A 247 9.92 29.25 -14.32
N SER A 248 9.25 29.72 -13.27
CA SER A 248 7.86 30.16 -13.31
C SER A 248 7.78 31.69 -13.40
N PRO A 249 6.86 32.28 -14.19
CA PRO A 249 6.72 33.73 -14.24
C PRO A 249 6.37 34.29 -12.86
N VAL A 250 7.06 35.35 -12.45
CA VAL A 250 6.85 36.00 -11.15
C VAL A 250 5.44 36.58 -11.02
N TYR A 251 4.84 36.99 -12.14
CA TYR A 251 3.44 37.35 -12.21
C TYR A 251 2.63 36.17 -12.74
N VAL A 252 1.80 35.58 -11.88
CA VAL A 252 0.93 34.46 -12.22
C VAL A 252 -0.50 34.95 -12.25
N PRO A 253 -1.14 35.10 -13.42
CA PRO A 253 -2.54 35.48 -13.50
C PRO A 253 -3.40 34.44 -12.75
N GLY A 254 -4.27 34.91 -11.86
CA GLY A 254 -5.15 34.06 -11.06
C GLY A 254 -6.11 33.26 -11.93
N ALA A 255 -6.50 32.08 -11.44
CA ALA A 255 -7.44 31.21 -12.13
C ALA A 255 -8.81 31.91 -12.32
N ASP A 256 -9.44 31.68 -13.48
CA ASP A 256 -10.77 32.19 -13.84
C ASP A 256 -11.83 31.72 -12.83
N THR A 257 -11.97 32.48 -11.75
CA THR A 257 -12.92 32.22 -10.66
C THR A 257 -14.12 33.14 -10.82
N SER A 258 -15.32 32.65 -10.49
CA SER A 258 -16.60 33.32 -10.69
C SER A 258 -16.80 34.68 -9.97
N THR A 259 -15.86 35.11 -9.12
CA THR A 259 -15.94 36.40 -8.41
C THR A 259 -14.68 37.26 -8.65
N PRO A 260 -14.83 38.55 -9.02
CA PRO A 260 -13.69 39.45 -9.29
C PRO A 260 -12.72 39.60 -8.10
N PHE A 261 -13.23 39.54 -6.87
CA PHE A 261 -12.40 39.62 -5.66
C PHE A 261 -11.49 38.39 -5.50
N MET A 262 -12.01 37.18 -5.71
CA MET A 262 -11.22 35.95 -5.61
C MET A 262 -10.18 35.85 -6.73
N ALA A 263 -10.45 36.41 -7.92
CA ALA A 263 -9.47 36.48 -9.00
C ALA A 263 -8.25 37.34 -8.63
N VAL A 264 -8.47 38.50 -8.00
CA VAL A 264 -7.36 39.35 -7.51
C VAL A 264 -6.61 38.68 -6.36
N TRP A 265 -7.34 38.08 -5.41
CA TRP A 265 -6.74 37.39 -4.27
C TRP A 265 -5.84 36.22 -4.68
N THR A 266 -6.30 35.39 -5.61
CA THR A 266 -5.52 34.25 -6.12
C THR A 266 -4.28 34.70 -6.90
N THR A 267 -4.39 35.77 -7.70
CA THR A 267 -3.26 36.37 -8.45
C THR A 267 -2.15 36.88 -7.51
N ILE A 268 -2.52 37.54 -6.41
CA ILE A 268 -1.55 38.06 -5.45
C ILE A 268 -0.82 36.90 -4.76
N TRP A 269 -1.55 35.91 -4.27
CA TRP A 269 -0.94 34.80 -3.54
C TRP A 269 -0.04 33.93 -4.42
N SER A 270 -0.45 33.63 -5.66
CA SER A 270 0.37 32.89 -6.62
C SER A 270 1.66 33.64 -6.97
N SER A 271 1.58 34.95 -7.19
CA SER A 271 2.73 35.79 -7.51
C SER A 271 3.68 35.94 -6.32
N VAL A 272 3.15 36.04 -5.08
CA VAL A 272 3.96 36.03 -3.85
C VAL A 272 4.67 34.69 -3.67
N ALA A 273 4.00 33.57 -3.92
CA ALA A 273 4.60 32.24 -3.86
C ALA A 273 5.74 32.08 -4.88
N ALA A 274 5.53 32.52 -6.13
CA ALA A 274 6.57 32.52 -7.16
C ALA A 274 7.78 33.39 -6.76
N CYS A 275 7.53 34.57 -6.19
CA CYS A 275 8.58 35.45 -5.69
C CYS A 275 9.37 34.82 -4.52
N LEU A 276 8.66 34.24 -3.54
CA LEU A 276 9.26 33.52 -2.41
C LEU A 276 10.11 32.33 -2.88
N LEU A 277 9.69 31.62 -3.92
CA LEU A 277 10.45 30.54 -4.54
C LEU A 277 11.76 31.08 -5.13
N VAL A 278 11.69 32.07 -6.02
CA VAL A 278 12.88 32.65 -6.68
C VAL A 278 13.86 33.21 -5.65
N ILE A 279 13.39 34.01 -4.69
CA ILE A 279 14.23 34.56 -3.63
C ILE A 279 14.83 33.43 -2.78
N GLY A 280 14.01 32.45 -2.39
CA GLY A 280 14.44 31.30 -1.60
C GLY A 280 15.55 30.50 -2.28
N VAL A 281 15.40 30.19 -3.57
CA VAL A 281 16.39 29.46 -4.36
C VAL A 281 17.69 30.25 -4.48
N LEU A 282 17.63 31.55 -4.79
CA LEU A 282 18.81 32.40 -4.86
C LEU A 282 19.54 32.47 -3.50
N CYS A 283 18.82 32.65 -2.40
CA CYS A 283 19.41 32.66 -1.06
C CYS A 283 20.03 31.31 -0.68
N CYS A 284 19.38 30.20 -1.01
CA CYS A 284 19.90 28.85 -0.77
C CYS A 284 21.15 28.55 -1.62
N LEU A 285 21.17 28.97 -2.88
CA LEU A 285 22.36 28.85 -3.74
C LEU A 285 23.54 29.64 -3.17
N VAL A 286 23.31 30.86 -2.69
CA VAL A 286 24.35 31.67 -2.01
C VAL A 286 24.87 31.00 -0.74
N TYR A 287 24.00 30.31 0.02
CA TYR A 287 24.42 29.54 1.19
C TYR A 287 25.34 28.36 0.81
N PHE A 288 25.00 27.59 -0.23
CA PHE A 288 25.83 26.45 -0.69
C PHE A 288 27.03 26.85 -1.57
N PHE A 289 27.15 28.12 -1.93
CA PHE A 289 28.26 28.61 -2.72
C PHE A 289 29.52 28.75 -1.86
N PHE A 290 30.30 27.67 -1.76
CA PHE A 290 31.52 27.61 -0.94
C PHE A 290 32.71 28.40 -1.51
N SER A 291 32.62 28.87 -2.76
CA SER A 291 33.72 29.59 -3.43
C SER A 291 33.88 31.05 -3.00
N VAL A 292 32.95 31.60 -2.20
CA VAL A 292 33.01 32.98 -1.69
C VAL A 292 32.92 32.95 -0.16
N GLU A 293 33.78 33.73 0.50
CA GLU A 293 33.72 33.88 1.96
C GLU A 293 32.42 34.57 2.38
N HIS A 294 31.64 33.94 3.27
CA HIS A 294 30.37 34.45 3.81
C HIS A 294 30.54 35.63 4.79
N LYS A 295 31.17 36.72 4.35
CA LYS A 295 31.34 37.97 5.12
C LYS A 295 30.45 39.09 4.56
N GLY A 296 29.98 39.99 5.44
CA GLY A 296 29.17 41.16 5.05
C GLY A 296 27.77 40.81 4.49
N ALA A 297 27.35 41.48 3.41
CA ALA A 297 26.02 41.33 2.81
C ALA A 297 25.74 39.89 2.31
N VAL A 298 26.75 39.21 1.77
CA VAL A 298 26.65 37.82 1.30
C VAL A 298 26.36 36.86 2.47
N GLY A 299 26.95 37.11 3.65
CA GLY A 299 26.65 36.36 4.87
C GLY A 299 25.21 36.59 5.38
N GLY A 300 24.65 37.78 5.17
CA GLY A 300 23.25 38.09 5.48
C GLY A 300 22.27 37.33 4.58
N VAL A 301 22.51 37.33 3.27
CA VAL A 301 21.70 36.58 2.28
C VAL A 301 21.79 35.07 2.53
N ALA A 302 22.99 34.56 2.81
CA ALA A 302 23.19 33.15 3.18
C ALA A 302 22.43 32.77 4.46
N ARG A 303 22.35 33.68 5.45
CA ARG A 303 21.57 33.44 6.66
C ARG A 303 20.09 33.27 6.36
N VAL A 304 19.52 34.09 5.46
CA VAL A 304 18.13 33.91 5.00
C VAL A 304 17.96 32.55 4.31
N GLY A 305 18.94 32.13 3.50
CA GLY A 305 18.97 30.78 2.92
C GLY A 305 18.93 29.66 3.98
N ILE A 306 19.66 29.80 5.09
CA ILE A 306 19.59 28.86 6.22
C ILE A 306 18.18 28.79 6.81
N TRP A 307 17.50 29.92 6.99
CA TRP A 307 16.12 29.93 7.47
C TRP A 307 15.17 29.19 6.51
N TYR A 308 15.31 29.42 5.21
CA TYR A 308 14.56 28.68 4.19
C TYR A 308 14.79 27.17 4.30
N LEU A 309 16.05 26.73 4.40
CA LEU A 309 16.41 25.32 4.57
C LEU A 309 15.85 24.72 5.85
N MET A 310 15.93 25.44 6.98
CA MET A 310 15.40 24.95 8.25
C MET A 310 13.88 24.80 8.22
N ILE A 311 13.16 25.72 7.57
CA ILE A 311 11.70 25.64 7.42
C ILE A 311 11.33 24.46 6.53
N THR A 312 11.98 24.27 5.37
CA THR A 312 11.66 23.17 4.45
C THR A 312 12.03 21.80 5.03
N PHE A 313 13.19 21.68 5.68
CA PHE A 313 13.56 20.45 6.39
C PHE A 313 12.64 20.18 7.59
N GLY A 314 12.22 21.22 8.31
CA GLY A 314 11.24 21.11 9.39
C GLY A 314 9.88 20.60 8.90
N ALA A 315 9.40 21.12 7.77
CA ALA A 315 8.17 20.64 7.13
C ALA A 315 8.31 19.18 6.67
N ALA A 316 9.43 18.82 6.02
CA ALA A 316 9.70 17.45 5.59
C ALA A 316 9.72 16.46 6.78
N PHE A 317 10.38 16.83 7.88
CA PHE A 317 10.34 16.05 9.11
C PHE A 317 8.91 15.92 9.67
N GLY A 318 8.17 17.03 9.71
CA GLY A 318 6.77 17.06 10.16
C GLY A 318 5.87 16.12 9.36
N PHE A 319 6.01 16.08 8.02
CA PHE A 319 5.25 15.16 7.17
C PHE A 319 5.52 13.69 7.50
N THR A 320 6.78 13.33 7.78
CA THR A 320 7.10 11.95 8.17
C THR A 320 6.51 11.57 9.53
N VAL A 321 6.47 12.49 10.49
CA VAL A 321 5.87 12.28 11.80
C VAL A 321 4.35 12.15 11.68
N MET A 322 3.71 13.05 10.92
CA MET A 322 2.27 12.99 10.66
C MET A 322 1.89 11.66 10.00
N GLY A 323 2.66 11.21 9.00
CA GLY A 323 2.43 9.92 8.34
C GLY A 323 2.47 8.74 9.32
N ARG A 324 3.44 8.72 10.24
CA ARG A 324 3.54 7.65 11.28
C ARG A 324 2.37 7.69 12.26
N ILE A 325 1.97 8.88 12.71
CA ILE A 325 0.82 9.05 13.62
C ILE A 325 -0.47 8.66 12.92
N ALA A 326 -0.66 9.05 11.65
CA ALA A 326 -1.83 8.69 10.85
C ALA A 326 -1.92 7.17 10.65
N LEU A 327 -0.80 6.50 10.35
CA LEU A 327 -0.76 5.04 10.25
C LEU A 327 -1.11 4.38 11.60
N LEU A 328 -0.63 4.91 12.72
CA LEU A 328 -0.97 4.43 14.05
C LEU A 328 -2.46 4.63 14.35
N ALA A 329 -3.02 5.80 14.04
CA ALA A 329 -4.44 6.08 14.20
C ALA A 329 -5.30 5.13 13.36
N ALA A 330 -4.94 4.89 12.09
CA ALA A 330 -5.64 3.96 11.21
C ALA A 330 -5.65 2.51 11.76
N ARG A 331 -4.59 2.10 12.46
CA ARG A 331 -4.53 0.78 13.10
C ARG A 331 -5.37 0.70 14.38
N PHE A 332 -5.48 1.80 15.13
CA PHE A 332 -6.44 1.90 16.24
C PHE A 332 -7.89 1.93 15.75
N GLU A 333 -8.18 2.64 14.66
CA GLU A 333 -9.48 2.65 14.00
C GLU A 333 -9.87 1.24 13.56
N PHE A 334 -8.98 0.51 12.88
CA PHE A 334 -9.20 -0.90 12.55
C PHE A 334 -9.51 -1.76 13.79
N LEU A 335 -8.78 -1.57 14.89
CA LEU A 335 -8.96 -2.36 16.09
C LEU A 335 -10.29 -2.06 16.78
N PHE A 336 -10.67 -0.77 16.87
CA PHE A 336 -11.85 -0.32 17.62
C PHE A 336 -13.13 -0.30 16.79
N ASP A 337 -13.08 0.05 15.51
CA ASP A 337 -14.22 -0.01 14.60
C ASP A 337 -14.37 -1.43 14.07
N ASP A 338 -13.49 -1.89 13.17
CA ASP A 338 -13.72 -3.13 12.42
C ASP A 338 -13.73 -4.40 13.29
N TRP A 339 -12.84 -4.50 14.29
CA TRP A 339 -12.71 -5.69 15.13
C TRP A 339 -13.55 -5.66 16.43
N LEU A 340 -13.30 -4.72 17.35
CA LEU A 340 -13.98 -4.65 18.67
C LEU A 340 -15.36 -4.02 18.65
N TRP A 341 -15.73 -3.35 17.56
CA TRP A 341 -17.01 -2.66 17.41
C TRP A 341 -17.32 -1.67 18.56
N LEU A 342 -16.28 -1.03 19.10
CA LEU A 342 -16.36 -0.06 20.21
C LEU A 342 -16.80 1.32 19.72
N ILE A 343 -16.41 1.68 18.50
CA ILE A 343 -16.76 2.92 17.83
C ILE A 343 -17.49 2.59 16.52
N ASP A 344 -18.45 3.43 16.14
CA ASP A 344 -19.14 3.33 14.84
C ASP A 344 -19.28 4.74 14.23
N PRO A 345 -18.18 5.28 13.65
CA PRO A 345 -18.19 6.61 13.07
C PRO A 345 -19.08 6.71 11.81
N ASN A 346 -19.36 5.59 11.15
CA ASN A 346 -20.06 5.53 9.87
C ASN A 346 -21.50 5.00 9.96
N GLN A 347 -22.02 4.80 11.18
CA GLN A 347 -23.35 4.22 11.43
C GLN A 347 -23.61 2.92 10.66
N LYS A 348 -22.57 2.09 10.52
CA LYS A 348 -22.66 0.81 9.79
C LYS A 348 -23.40 -0.27 10.59
N ARG A 349 -23.68 -0.02 11.87
CA ARG A 349 -24.37 -0.91 12.78
C ARG A 349 -25.68 -0.26 13.20
N ALA A 350 -26.79 -0.95 13.00
CA ALA A 350 -28.02 -0.61 13.68
C ALA A 350 -27.74 -0.84 15.18
N LEU A 351 -27.63 0.23 15.97
CA LEU A 351 -27.66 0.12 17.43
C LEU A 351 -29.03 -0.40 17.82
N VAL A 352 -29.22 -1.71 17.80
CA VAL A 352 -30.31 -2.33 18.53
C VAL A 352 -30.12 -1.91 19.98
N GLU A 353 -31.13 -1.22 20.52
CA GLU A 353 -31.22 -0.54 21.81
C GLU A 353 -30.89 -1.43 23.03
N THR A 354 -29.68 -1.95 23.12
CA THR A 354 -29.23 -2.80 24.23
C THR A 354 -29.01 -1.99 25.52
N VAL A 355 -29.00 -0.65 25.44
CA VAL A 355 -29.02 0.24 26.61
C VAL A 355 -30.39 0.24 27.30
N SER A 356 -31.49 -0.08 26.60
CA SER A 356 -32.84 -0.10 27.19
C SER A 356 -33.07 -1.31 28.10
N MET A 357 -32.48 -2.48 27.81
CA MET A 357 -32.66 -3.69 28.63
C MET A 357 -31.90 -3.66 29.96
N LEU A 358 -30.86 -2.83 30.11
CA LEU A 358 -30.07 -2.75 31.34
C LEU A 358 -30.61 -1.74 32.37
N MET A 359 -31.67 -0.98 32.02
CA MET A 359 -32.36 -0.05 32.93
C MET A 359 -33.70 -0.59 33.47
N CYS A 360 -34.11 -1.80 33.07
CA CYS A 360 -35.36 -2.45 33.50
C CYS A 360 -35.16 -3.66 34.45
N LEU A 361 -33.97 -3.80 35.04
CA LEU A 361 -33.64 -4.71 36.14
C LEU A 361 -32.94 -3.91 37.22
#